data_AF-A0AB34GXC2-F1
#
_entry.id   AF-A0AB34GXC2-F1
#
_cell.length_a   1.000
_cell.length_b   1.000
_cell.length_c   1.000
_cell.angle_alpha   90.00
_cell.angle_beta   90.00
_cell.angle_gamma   90.00
#
_symmetry.space_group_name_H-M   'P 1'
#
loop_
_entity.id
_entity.type
_entity.pdbx_description
1 polymer ?
#
loop_
_entity_poly.entity_id
_entity_poly.type
_entity_poly.pdbx_seq_one_letter_code
_entity_poly.pdbx_strand_id
1 'polypeptide(L)'
;MCLCIAYSSTIGGLTTITGTSTNLIFAEHFNTRYPDCHCINFGSWFLMSFPAAIIILLLSWIWLQWLFLGFNFKEMARCGKTATAKQKACAEVIKQEYQKLGPIR
;
A
#
# COMPACT_ATOMS: atom_id res chain seq x y z
N MET A 1 7.21 -0.53 4.66
CA MET A 1 6.39 0.69 4.50
C MET A 1 6.64 1.40 3.17
N CYS A 2 7.87 1.78 2.80
CA CYS A 2 8.13 2.50 1.55
C CYS A 2 7.68 1.77 0.27
N LEU A 3 7.82 0.44 0.21
CA LEU A 3 7.34 -0.38 -0.91
C LEU A 3 5.82 -0.27 -1.10
N CYS A 4 5.02 -0.40 -0.03
CA CYS A 4 3.57 -0.27 -0.11
C CYS A 4 3.16 1.10 -0.66
N ILE A 5 3.86 2.17 -0.24
CA ILE A 5 3.61 3.53 -0.71
C ILE A 5 3.92 3.67 -2.21
N ALA A 6 5.05 3.12 -2.67
CA ALA A 6 5.43 3.14 -4.08
C ALA A 6 4.40 2.41 -4.96
N TYR A 7 3.98 1.20 -4.57
CA TYR A 7 2.96 0.45 -5.31
C TYR A 7 1.61 1.17 -5.33
N SER A 8 1.17 1.73 -4.20
CA SER A 8 -0.08 2.51 -4.15
C SER A 8 -0.03 3.75 -5.06
N SER A 9 1.13 4.42 -5.13
CA SER A 9 1.32 5.56 -6.03
C SER A 9 1.16 5.16 -7.50
N THR A 10 1.71 4.02 -7.91
CA THR A 10 1.56 3.51 -9.28
C THR A 10 0.12 3.09 -9.57
N ILE A 11 -0.56 2.40 -8.65
CA ILE A 11 -1.95 1.98 -8.82
C ILE A 11 -2.89 3.18 -8.91
N GLY A 12 -2.64 4.24 -8.12
CA GLY A 12 -3.37 5.51 -8.22
C GLY A 12 -3.24 6.16 -9.60
N GLY A 13 -2.06 6.09 -10.22
CA GLY A 13 -1.83 6.58 -11.59
C GLY A 13 -2.62 5.84 -12.68
N LEU A 14 -3.06 4.61 -12.43
CA LEU A 14 -3.90 3.85 -13.36
C LEU A 14 -5.38 4.27 -13.30
N THR A 15 -5.79 4.91 -12.22
CA THR A 15 -7.20 5.22 -11.92
C THR A 15 -7.77 6.30 -12.82
N THR A 16 -6.96 7.29 -13.18
CA THR A 16 -7.36 8.39 -14.06
C THR A 16 -6.74 8.23 -15.45
N ILE A 17 -7.46 8.72 -16.46
CA ILE A 17 -6.97 8.70 -17.85
C ILE A 17 -5.70 9.54 -18.04
N THR A 18 -5.53 10.57 -17.19
CA THR A 18 -4.37 11.46 -17.14
C THR A 18 -3.25 10.97 -16.24
N GLY A 19 -3.44 9.88 -15.50
CA GLY A 19 -2.49 9.44 -14.47
C GLY A 19 -1.25 8.76 -15.03
N THR A 20 -1.30 8.23 -16.26
CA THR A 20 -0.14 7.67 -16.96
C THR A 20 -0.17 8.04 -18.45
N SER A 21 1.01 8.20 -19.06
CA SER A 21 1.15 8.53 -20.48
C SER A 21 0.52 7.46 -21.39
N THR A 22 0.56 6.20 -20.99
CA THR A 22 -0.04 5.08 -21.74
C THR A 22 -1.55 5.20 -21.85
N ASN A 23 -2.25 5.59 -20.76
CA ASN A 23 -3.70 5.77 -20.78
C ASN A 23 -4.11 6.95 -21.68
N LEU A 24 -3.30 8.01 -21.68
CA LEU A 24 -3.49 9.21 -22.50
C LEU A 24 -3.32 8.91 -24.00
N ILE A 25 -2.23 8.23 -24.37
CA ILE A 25 -1.97 7.82 -25.76
C ILE A 25 -3.07 6.88 -26.25
N PHE A 26 -3.53 5.94 -25.41
CA PHE A 26 -4.64 5.06 -25.75
C PHE A 26 -5.93 5.84 -26.02
N ALA A 27 -6.28 6.78 -25.15
CA ALA A 27 -7.48 7.60 -25.29
C ALA A 27 -7.43 8.48 -26.55
N GLU A 28 -6.27 9.06 -26.85
CA GLU A 28 -6.06 9.84 -28.07
C GLU A 28 -6.24 8.97 -29.32
N HIS A 29 -5.54 7.83 -29.37
CA HIS A 29 -5.61 6.92 -30.51
C HIS A 29 -7.01 6.34 -30.73
N PHE A 30 -7.73 6.04 -29.65
CA PHE A 30 -9.11 5.57 -29.72
C PHE A 30 -10.04 6.65 -30.28
N ASN A 31 -9.92 7.89 -29.82
CA ASN A 31 -10.71 9.02 -30.33
C ASN A 31 -10.38 9.33 -31.80
N THR A 32 -9.12 9.21 -32.24
CA THR A 32 -8.76 9.38 -33.64
C THR A 32 -9.38 8.32 -34.54
N ARG A 33 -9.47 7.07 -34.05
CA ARG A 33 -9.98 5.93 -34.83
C ARG A 33 -11.52 5.87 -34.85
N TYR A 34 -12.18 6.31 -33.79
CA TYR A 34 -13.63 6.28 -33.63
C TYR A 34 -14.16 7.66 -33.21
N PRO A 35 -14.14 8.65 -34.12
CA PRO A 35 -14.53 10.03 -33.80
C PRO A 35 -16.00 10.16 -33.36
N ASP A 36 -16.88 9.26 -33.82
CA ASP A 36 -18.31 9.29 -33.48
C ASP A 36 -18.65 8.62 -32.13
N CYS A 37 -17.72 7.91 -31.49
CA CYS A 37 -17.94 7.27 -30.19
C CYS A 37 -17.13 7.95 -29.08
N HIS A 38 -17.74 8.92 -28.39
CA HIS A 38 -17.19 9.56 -27.18
C HIS A 38 -17.36 8.71 -25.91
N CYS A 39 -17.30 7.40 -26.07
CA CYS A 39 -17.51 6.43 -25.02
C CYS A 39 -16.35 6.41 -24.00
N ILE A 40 -15.18 6.97 -24.34
CA ILE A 40 -14.01 7.13 -23.46
C ILE A 40 -13.79 8.61 -23.12
N ASN A 41 -14.42 9.05 -22.04
CA ASN A 41 -14.16 10.33 -21.37
C ASN A 41 -13.55 10.12 -19.97
N PHE A 42 -13.09 11.21 -19.33
CA PHE A 42 -12.50 11.16 -17.99
C PHE A 42 -13.41 10.45 -16.95
N GLY A 43 -14.69 10.80 -16.90
CA GLY A 43 -15.66 10.23 -15.95
C GLY A 43 -15.97 8.75 -16.21
N SER A 44 -16.18 8.36 -17.47
CA SER A 44 -16.41 6.95 -17.85
C SER A 44 -15.20 6.07 -17.54
N TRP A 45 -13.99 6.55 -17.82
CA TRP A 45 -12.75 5.86 -17.49
C TRP A 45 -12.56 5.74 -15.99
N PHE A 46 -12.79 6.83 -15.26
CA PHE A 46 -12.69 6.85 -13.80
C PHE A 46 -13.68 5.87 -13.17
N LEU A 47 -14.95 5.88 -13.61
CA LEU A 47 -15.98 5.00 -13.05
C LEU A 47 -15.67 3.51 -13.27
N MET A 48 -15.02 3.17 -14.39
CA MET A 48 -14.55 1.82 -14.68
C MET A 48 -13.27 1.46 -13.91
N SER A 49 -12.30 2.36 -13.89
CA SER A 49 -10.94 2.08 -13.39
C SER A 49 -10.80 2.25 -11.88
N PHE A 50 -11.61 3.11 -11.26
CA PHE A 50 -11.62 3.33 -9.81
C PHE A 50 -11.96 2.07 -9.00
N PRO A 51 -13.06 1.33 -9.26
CA PRO A 51 -13.33 0.10 -8.54
C PRO A 51 -12.25 -0.96 -8.79
N ALA A 52 -11.72 -1.06 -10.02
CA ALA A 52 -10.62 -1.95 -10.34
C ALA A 52 -9.34 -1.59 -9.55
N ALA A 53 -9.02 -0.30 -9.43
CA ALA A 53 -7.88 0.19 -8.67
C ALA A 53 -8.00 -0.13 -7.18
N ILE A 54 -9.20 -0.01 -6.58
CA ILE A 54 -9.44 -0.42 -5.19
C ILE A 54 -9.17 -1.91 -5.01
N ILE A 55 -9.67 -2.75 -5.92
CA ILE A 55 -9.47 -4.21 -5.87
C ILE A 55 -7.97 -4.53 -5.97
N ILE A 56 -7.26 -3.94 -6.93
CA ILE A 56 -5.83 -4.15 -7.14
C ILE A 56 -5.01 -3.64 -5.95
N LEU A 57 -5.43 -2.53 -5.32
CA LEU A 57 -4.78 -1.98 -4.13
C LEU A 57 -4.94 -2.92 -2.92
N LEU A 58 -6.14 -3.48 -2.72
CA LEU A 58 -6.38 -4.49 -1.68
C LEU A 58 -5.60 -5.78 -1.95
N LEU A 59 -5.59 -6.27 -3.19
CA LEU A 59 -4.82 -7.45 -3.57
C LEU A 59 -3.32 -7.23 -3.39
N SER A 60 -2.80 -6.07 -3.80
CA SER A 60 -1.38 -5.72 -3.63
C SER A 60 -1.03 -5.61 -2.15
N TRP A 61 -1.90 -5.00 -1.34
CA TRP A 61 -1.73 -4.96 0.11
C TRP A 61 -1.62 -6.37 0.71
N ILE A 62 -2.57 -7.26 0.39
CA ILE A 62 -2.58 -8.65 0.85
C ILE A 62 -1.33 -9.38 0.36
N TRP A 63 -0.95 -9.18 -0.90
CA TRP A 63 0.21 -9.83 -1.50
C TRP A 63 1.51 -9.42 -0.82
N LEU A 64 1.74 -8.11 -0.63
CA LEU A 64 2.91 -7.61 0.10
C LEU A 64 2.91 -8.11 1.55
N GLN A 65 1.75 -8.13 2.20
CA GLN A 65 1.64 -8.63 3.56
C GLN A 65 1.97 -10.12 3.66
N TRP A 66 1.51 -10.94 2.71
CA TRP A 66 1.81 -12.36 2.65
C TRP A 66 3.29 -12.63 2.34
N LEU A 67 3.90 -11.84 1.44
CA LEU A 67 5.31 -11.97 1.07
C LEU A 67 6.27 -11.55 2.19
N PHE A 68 5.93 -10.52 2.98
CA PHE A 68 6.78 -10.02 4.06
C PHE A 68 6.51 -10.63 5.44
N LEU A 69 5.29 -11.07 5.76
CA LEU A 69 4.95 -11.70 7.06
C LEU A 69 4.73 -13.22 6.99
N GLY A 70 4.67 -13.82 5.80
CA GLY A 70 4.32 -15.23 5.62
C GLY A 70 2.86 -15.55 5.99
N PHE A 71 2.49 -16.83 5.97
CA PHE A 71 1.14 -17.35 6.30
C PHE A 71 0.69 -17.13 7.77
N ASN A 72 1.30 -16.21 8.51
CA ASN A 72 0.95 -15.92 9.89
C ASN A 72 -0.22 -14.93 9.96
N PHE A 73 -1.38 -15.29 9.39
CA PHE A 73 -2.63 -14.52 9.51
C PHE A 73 -3.02 -14.28 10.98
N LYS A 74 -2.54 -15.15 11.88
CA LYS A 74 -2.68 -15.06 13.34
C LYS A 74 -1.91 -13.88 13.97
N GLU A 75 -0.82 -13.41 13.36
CA GLU A 75 -0.09 -12.22 13.83
C GLU A 75 -0.69 -10.91 13.32
N MET A 76 -1.40 -10.92 12.18
CA MET A 76 -2.12 -9.74 11.68
C MET A 76 -3.31 -9.33 12.56
N ALA A 77 -4.06 -10.30 13.09
CA ALA A 77 -5.16 -10.06 14.02
C ALA A 77 -4.66 -9.66 15.43
N ARG A 78 -3.37 -9.91 15.73
CA ARG A 78 -2.71 -9.32 16.89
C ARG A 78 -2.31 -7.88 16.54
N CYS A 79 -3.23 -6.96 16.81
CA CYS A 79 -2.87 -5.57 17.08
C CYS A 79 -1.98 -5.55 18.33
N GLY A 80 -0.70 -5.88 18.16
CA GLY A 80 0.22 -6.18 19.23
C GLY A 80 1.60 -6.29 18.64
N LYS A 81 2.29 -5.15 18.57
CA LYS A 81 3.70 -5.03 18.20
C LYS A 81 4.47 -6.19 18.83
N THR A 82 4.92 -7.16 18.05
CA THR A 82 5.95 -8.08 18.50
C THR A 82 7.18 -7.24 18.75
N ALA A 83 7.49 -7.00 20.03
CA ALA A 83 8.69 -6.31 20.43
C ALA A 83 9.86 -6.97 19.72
N THR A 84 10.49 -6.23 18.82
CA THR A 84 11.62 -6.72 18.03
C THR A 84 12.68 -7.25 19.01
N ALA A 85 13.46 -8.27 18.66
CA ALA A 85 14.48 -8.81 19.57
C ALA A 85 15.38 -7.70 20.17
N LYS A 86 15.65 -6.65 19.38
CA LYS A 86 16.33 -5.42 19.82
C LYS A 86 15.58 -4.63 20.91
N GLN A 87 14.26 -4.53 20.85
CA GLN A 87 13.44 -3.85 21.88
C GLN A 87 13.42 -4.66 23.19
N LYS A 88 13.37 -5.99 23.12
CA LYS A 88 13.48 -6.84 24.32
C LYS A 88 14.85 -6.71 24.97
N ALA A 89 15.93 -6.73 24.18
CA ALA A 89 17.29 -6.51 24.68
C ALA A 89 17.46 -5.11 25.30
N CYS A 90 16.92 -4.07 24.67
CA CYS A 90 16.96 -2.71 25.20
C CYS A 90 16.20 -2.58 26.54
N ALA A 91 15.02 -3.20 26.64
CA ALA A 91 14.23 -3.21 27.87
C ALA A 91 14.95 -3.91 29.05
N GLU A 92 15.67 -5.00 28.78
CA GLU A 92 16.49 -5.67 29.80
C GLU A 92 17.65 -4.79 30.27
N VAL A 93 18.36 -4.13 29.35
CA VAL A 93 19.44 -3.20 29.71
C VAL A 93 18.92 -2.05 30.57
N ILE A 94 17.77 -1.45 30.20
CA ILE A 94 17.15 -0.38 30.99
C ILE A 94 16.77 -0.87 32.40
N LYS A 95 16.25 -2.09 32.52
CA LYS A 95 15.87 -2.68 33.82
C LYS A 95 17.10 -2.95 34.69
N GLN A 96 18.20 -3.41 34.10
CA GLN A 96 19.46 -3.61 34.80
C GLN A 96 20.03 -2.29 35.33
N GLU A 97 20.03 -1.24 34.50
CA GLU A 97 20.49 0.09 34.94
C GLU A 97 19.56 0.68 36.01
N TYR A 98 18.24 0.48 35.88
CA TYR A 98 17.29 0.90 36.91
C TYR A 98 17.54 0.25 38.26
N GLN A 99 17.90 -1.04 38.29
CA GLN A 99 18.24 -1.74 39.52
C GLN A 99 19.56 -1.25 40.15
N LYS A 100 20.51 -0.76 39.35
CA LYS A 100 21.77 -0.18 39.85
C LYS A 100 21.58 1.19 40.50
N LEU A 101 20.52 1.92 40.16
CA LEU A 101 20.27 3.27 40.69
C LEU A 101 19.88 3.28 42.18
N GLY A 102 19.60 2.10 42.76
CA GLY A 102 19.21 1.98 44.18
C GLY A 102 17.80 2.52 44.45
N PRO A 103 17.24 2.26 45.64
CA PRO A 103 15.89 2.67 45.98
C PRO A 103 15.79 4.20 46.01
N ILE A 104 14.83 4.74 45.26
CA ILE A 104 14.44 6.15 45.31
C ILE A 104 13.83 6.36 46.71
N ARG A 105 14.53 7.16 47.52
CA ARG A 105 14.17 7.46 48.90
C ARG A 105 13.31 8.72 48.98
#